data_AF-A0A3P7SDN1-F1
#
_entry.id   AF-A0A3P7SDN1-F1
#
_cell.length_a   1.000
_cell.length_b   1.000
_cell.length_c   1.000
_cell.angle_alpha   90.00
_cell.angle_beta   90.00
_cell.angle_gamma   90.00
#
_symmetry.space_group_name_H-M   'P 1'
#
loop_
_entity.id
_entity.type
_entity.pdbx_description
1 polymer ?
#
loop_
_entity_poly.entity_id
_entity_poly.type
_entity_poly.pdbx_seq_one_letter_code
_entity_poly.pdbx_strand_id
1 'polypeptide(L)' 'MLAEMDGFAPSEGIIVLGATNQRDDLDKALLRPGRFDFQVHVSPPNYEVR' A
#
# COMPACT_ATOMS: atom_id res chain seq x y z
N MET A 1 -10.85 -3.67 9.49
CA MET A 1 -10.22 -3.15 8.26
C MET A 1 -9.72 -4.23 7.31
N LEU A 2 -9.17 -5.37 7.77
CA LEU A 2 -8.68 -6.41 6.84
C LEU A 2 -9.79 -7.07 5.99
N ALA A 3 -10.98 -7.28 6.57
CA ALA A 3 -12.10 -7.95 5.87
C ALA A 3 -12.70 -7.13 4.72
N GLU A 4 -12.62 -5.79 4.81
CA GLU A 4 -13.18 -4.90 3.78
C GLU A 4 -12.32 -4.87 2.52
N MET A 5 -11.01 -5.14 2.63
CA MET A 5 -10.08 -5.14 1.49
C MET A 5 -10.17 -6.42 0.65
N ASP A 6 -10.48 -7.57 1.26
CA ASP A 6 -10.69 -8.84 0.53
C ASP A 6 -12.07 -8.90 -0.15
N GLY A 7 -12.93 -7.89 0.06
CA GLY A 7 -14.31 -7.84 -0.45
C GLY A 7 -14.49 -7.14 -1.79
N PHE A 8 -13.48 -6.42 -2.29
CA PHE A 8 -13.59 -5.65 -3.54
C PHE A 8 -13.54 -6.58 -4.75
N ALA A 9 -14.62 -6.60 -5.53
CA ALA A 9 -14.64 -7.36 -6.78
C ALA A 9 -13.80 -6.65 -7.87
N PRO A 10 -13.12 -7.38 -8.77
CA PRO A 10 -12.24 -6.79 -9.80
C PRO A 10 -12.90 -5.74 -10.73
N SER A 11 -14.23 -5.69 -10.78
CA SER A 11 -15.02 -4.77 -11.60
C SER A 11 -15.43 -3.47 -10.90
N GLU A 12 -15.16 -3.30 -9.61
CA GLU A 12 -15.64 -2.14 -8.84
C GLU A 12 -14.85 -0.85 -9.08
N GLY A 13 -13.70 -0.92 -9.76
CA GLY A 13 -12.91 0.27 -10.11
C GLY A 13 -12.35 1.04 -8.90
N ILE A 14 -12.26 0.39 -7.74
CA ILE A 14 -11.77 1.00 -6.50
C ILE A 14 -10.26 0.81 -6.41
N ILE A 15 -9.53 1.90 -6.16
CA ILE A 15 -8.09 1.91 -5.91
C ILE A 15 -7.86 2.34 -4.47
N VAL A 16 -7.21 1.47 -3.68
CA VAL A 16 -6.86 1.77 -2.29
C VAL A 16 -5.41 2.24 -2.21
N LEU A 17 -5.21 3.46 -1.71
CA LEU A 17 -3.89 4.06 -1.49
C LEU A 17 -3.62 4.14 0.02
N GLY A 18 -2.46 3.64 0.43
CA GLY A 18 -1.98 3.71 1.81
C GLY A 18 -0.57 4.31 1.86
N ALA A 19 -0.29 5.10 2.90
CA ALA A 19 1.03 5.66 3.17
C ALA A 19 1.43 5.38 4.61
N THR A 20 2.70 5.02 4.82
CA THR A 20 3.26 4.78 6.16
C THR A 20 4.68 5.31 6.22
N ASN A 21 5.06 5.83 7.38
CA ASN A 21 6.45 6.19 7.69
C ASN A 21 7.17 5.06 8.46
N GLN A 22 6.43 4.05 8.92
CA GLN A 22 6.92 2.89 9.68
C GLN A 22 6.49 1.62 8.96
N ARG A 23 7.29 1.19 7.99
CA ARG A 23 6.98 0.02 7.14
C ARG A 23 7.09 -1.29 7.90
N ASP A 24 8.08 -1.40 8.79
CA ASP A 24 8.41 -2.66 9.47
C ASP A 24 7.40 -3.01 10.57
N ASP A 25 6.69 -2.01 11.10
CA ASP A 25 5.67 -2.17 12.14
C ASP A 25 4.28 -2.52 11.58
N LEU A 26 4.12 -2.54 10.26
CA LEU A 26 2.86 -2.92 9.63
C LEU A 26 2.55 -4.40 9.81
N ASP A 27 1.26 -4.69 10.00
CA ASP A 27 0.77 -6.06 9.99
C ASP A 27 1.09 -6.72 8.64
N LYS A 28 1.84 -7.84 8.69
CA LYS A 28 2.21 -8.63 7.52
C LYS A 28 0.99 -9.11 6.72
N ALA A 29 -0.18 -9.19 7.34
CA ALA A 29 -1.42 -9.54 6.66
C ALA A 29 -1.84 -8.50 5.60
N LEU A 30 -1.46 -7.22 5.74
CA LEU A 30 -1.74 -6.16 4.76
C LEU A 30 -0.87 -6.24 3.50
N LEU A 31 0.29 -6.90 3.62
CA LEU A 31 1.28 -7.05 2.54
C LEU A 31 1.04 -8.30 1.68
N ARG A 32 -0.01 -9.08 1.98
CA ARG A 32 -0.36 -10.28 1.21
C ARG A 32 -1.06 -9.88 -0.10
N PRO A 33 -0.95 -10.71 -1.15
CA PRO A 33 -1.65 -10.50 -2.42
C PRO A 33 -3.17 -10.30 -2.21
N GLY A 34 -3.76 -9.34 -2.93
CA GLY A 34 -5.17 -8.95 -2.83
C GLY A 34 -5.44 -7.76 -1.93
N ARG A 35 -4.40 -7.14 -1.36
CA ARG A 35 -4.50 -5.94 -0.49
C ARG A 35 -3.60 -4.83 -1.01
N PHE A 36 -2.42 -4.64 -0.41
CA PHE A 36 -1.42 -3.71 -0.95
C PHE A 36 -0.45 -4.43 -1.87
N ASP A 37 -0.93 -4.70 -3.09
CA ASP A 37 -0.16 -5.40 -4.12
C ASP A 37 1.06 -4.59 -4.59
N PHE A 38 0.88 -3.27 -4.74
CA PHE A 38 1.95 -2.36 -5.16
C PHE A 38 2.50 -1.58 -3.97
N GLN A 39 3.83 -1.57 -3.87
CA GLN A 39 4.53 -0.88 -2.79
C GLN A 39 5.65 -0.03 -3.38
N VAL A 40 5.57 1.27 -3.12
CA VAL A 40 6.55 2.25 -3.59
C VAL A 40 7.22 2.88 -2.39
N HIS A 41 8.55 2.74 -2.29
CA HIS A 41 9.32 3.47 -1.29
C HIS A 41 9.72 4.83 -1.85
N VAL A 42 9.30 5.89 -1.18
CA VAL A 42 9.68 7.26 -1.53
C VAL A 42 10.86 7.66 -0.64
N SER A 43 12.06 7.70 -1.24
CA SER A 43 13.25 8.19 -0.57
C SER A 43 13.30 9.72 -0.58
N PRO A 44 14.02 10.35 0.38
CA PRO A 44 14.25 11.79 0.34
C PRO A 44 14.87 12.24 -1.00
N PRO A 45 14.53 13.44 -1.49
CA PRO A 45 15.11 13.97 -2.72
C PRO A 45 16.63 14.14 -2.58
N ASN A 46 17.36 13.94 -3.67
CA ASN A 46 18.79 14.20 -3.74
C ASN A 46 19.07 15.60 -4.34
N TYR A 47 20.35 16.01 -4.34
CA TYR A 47 20.77 17.35 -4.76
C TYR A 47 20.54 17.66 -6.25
N GLU A 48 20.37 16.63 -7.09
CA GLU A 48 20.12 16.81 -8.53
C GLU A 48 18.63 17.06 -8.84
N VAL A 49 17.74 16.74 -7.90
CA VAL A 49 16.27 16.77 -8.08
C VAL A 49 15.62 17.81 -7.16
N ARG A 50 16.39 18.79 -6.69
CA ARG A 50 15.90 19.86 -5.81
C ARG A 50 15.28 21.02 -6.57
#